data_AF-A0A2Z3R2S4-F1
#
_entry.id   AF-A0A2Z3R2S4-F1
#
_cell.length_a   1.000
_cell.length_b   1.000
_cell.length_c   1.000
_cell.angle_alpha   90.00
_cell.angle_beta   90.00
_cell.angle_gamma   90.00
#
_symmetry.space_group_name_H-M   'P 1'
#
loop_
_entity.id
_entity.type
_entity.pdbx_description
1 polymer ?
#
loop_
_entity_poly.entity_id
_entity_poly.type
_entity_poly.pdbx_seq_one_letter_code
_entity_poly.pdbx_strand_id
1 'polypeptide(L)'
;MTGDADRHEECARCSVRQWPWPARCRPGSVCPFAQSAFGVHRFFRRNPLFGTRCATPEWPEGIRRAAAARAHPYYAPELLHDPDRHVRRQAIKRAPLDHVSPLREDADAGVRAAVARRLFGSDLIIMIDDPDVIVRRIVASRVTTHMLPLMLGDADPHIRRVLARRIDVSWLMVLAEDPTADVRAIVASRLQWVAPASRPD
;
A
#
# COMPACT_ATOMS: atom_id res chain seq x y z
N MET A 1 -37.03 10.37 17.68
CA MET A 1 -36.52 11.73 17.99
C MET A 1 -35.73 11.76 19.31
N THR A 2 -34.95 10.71 19.61
CA THR A 2 -34.11 10.60 20.83
C THR A 2 -32.63 10.94 20.59
N GLY A 3 -32.25 11.18 19.34
CA GLY A 3 -30.84 11.16 18.96
C GLY A 3 -29.95 12.27 19.51
N ASP A 4 -30.46 13.48 19.80
CA ASP A 4 -29.56 14.59 20.16
C ASP A 4 -29.15 14.59 21.63
N ALA A 5 -30.07 14.29 22.56
CA ALA A 5 -29.78 14.21 23.99
C ALA A 5 -28.82 13.05 24.33
N ASP A 6 -29.05 11.85 23.77
CA ASP A 6 -28.18 10.68 23.95
C ASP A 6 -26.76 10.95 23.43
N ARG A 7 -26.64 11.67 22.31
CA ARG A 7 -25.33 12.08 21.75
C ARG A 7 -24.60 13.09 22.65
N HIS A 8 -25.30 13.91 23.43
CA HIS A 8 -24.68 14.85 24.36
C HIS A 8 -24.08 14.14 25.59
N GLU A 9 -24.76 13.12 26.14
CA GLU A 9 -24.24 12.31 27.26
C GLU A 9 -23.05 11.43 26.86
N GLU A 10 -23.13 10.76 25.70
CA GLU A 10 -21.99 10.01 25.14
C GLU A 10 -20.77 10.92 24.89
N CYS A 11 -21.01 12.15 24.43
CA CYS A 11 -19.94 13.13 24.27
C CYS A 11 -19.31 13.55 25.61
N ALA A 12 -20.08 13.65 26.69
CA ALA A 12 -19.55 14.04 28.00
C ALA A 12 -18.54 13.02 28.55
N ARG A 13 -18.73 11.73 28.24
CA ARG A 13 -17.83 10.62 28.65
C ARG A 13 -16.79 10.25 27.60
N CYS A 14 -16.75 10.96 26.47
CA CYS A 14 -15.89 10.62 25.35
C CYS A 14 -14.41 10.90 25.66
N SER A 15 -13.55 9.87 25.58
CA SER A 15 -12.11 9.96 25.87
C SER A 15 -11.39 11.00 25.00
N VAL A 16 -11.90 11.31 23.81
CA VAL A 16 -11.36 12.37 22.94
C VAL A 16 -11.60 13.77 23.52
N ARG A 17 -12.72 14.00 24.22
CA ARG A 17 -13.03 15.31 24.83
C ARG A 17 -12.33 15.54 26.16
N GLN A 18 -11.87 14.47 26.80
CA GLN A 18 -11.14 14.53 28.06
C GLN A 18 -9.67 14.94 27.88
N TRP A 19 -9.21 15.14 26.65
CA TRP A 19 -7.82 15.51 26.38
C TRP A 19 -7.55 17.01 26.54
N PRO A 20 -6.30 17.40 26.83
CA PRO A 20 -5.93 18.80 27.05
C PRO A 20 -6.17 19.71 25.85
N TRP A 21 -6.11 19.15 24.63
CA TRP A 21 -6.38 19.89 23.39
C TRP A 21 -7.76 19.51 22.83
N PRO A 22 -8.66 20.50 22.66
CA PRO A 22 -10.01 20.21 22.21
C PRO A 22 -10.02 19.73 20.76
N ALA A 23 -10.68 18.59 20.54
CA ALA A 23 -10.93 18.11 19.18
C ALA A 23 -11.99 18.98 18.48
N ARG A 24 -11.75 19.31 17.21
CA ARG A 24 -12.75 19.88 16.29
C ARG A 24 -13.74 18.78 15.88
N CYS A 25 -14.61 18.38 16.80
CA CYS A 25 -15.58 17.31 16.61
C CYS A 25 -17.02 17.84 16.42
N ARG A 26 -17.84 17.04 15.74
CA ARG A 26 -19.30 17.23 15.62
C ARG A 26 -19.93 15.84 15.69
N PRO A 27 -20.83 15.56 16.65
CA PRO A 27 -21.45 14.23 16.80
C PRO A 27 -22.01 13.70 15.47
N GLY A 28 -21.83 12.41 15.21
CA GLY A 28 -22.25 11.71 13.99
C GLY A 28 -21.50 12.05 12.70
N SER A 29 -20.94 13.25 12.55
CA SER A 29 -20.40 13.75 11.26
C SER A 29 -18.89 14.00 11.26
N VAL A 30 -18.31 14.35 12.39
CA VAL A 30 -16.86 14.51 12.63
C VAL A 30 -16.59 13.91 14.01
N CYS A 31 -16.73 12.59 14.12
CA CYS A 31 -16.63 11.85 15.38
C CYS A 31 -15.86 10.54 15.13
N PRO A 32 -14.90 10.15 15.99
CA PRO A 32 -14.23 8.85 15.86
C PRO A 32 -15.19 7.69 16.14
N PHE A 33 -16.26 7.91 16.91
CA PHE A 33 -17.32 6.93 17.19
C PHE A 33 -18.53 7.07 16.24
N ALA A 34 -18.37 7.73 15.09
CA ALA A 34 -19.45 7.80 14.10
C ALA A 34 -19.79 6.40 13.57
N GLN A 35 -21.09 6.11 13.38
CA GLN A 35 -21.55 4.87 12.75
C GLN A 35 -21.09 4.74 11.29
N SER A 36 -20.75 5.85 10.64
CA SER A 36 -20.23 5.87 9.27
C SER A 36 -18.71 6.00 9.23
N ALA A 37 -18.07 5.21 8.37
CA ALA A 37 -16.63 5.34 8.11
C ALA A 37 -16.26 6.75 7.63
N PHE A 38 -17.16 7.43 6.90
CA PHE A 38 -16.97 8.83 6.49
C PHE A 38 -16.82 9.78 7.68
N GLY A 39 -17.65 9.63 8.73
CA GLY A 39 -17.57 10.46 9.93
C GLY A 39 -16.25 10.24 10.69
N VAL A 40 -15.82 8.99 10.81
CA VAL A 40 -14.55 8.60 11.45
C VAL A 40 -13.35 9.16 10.66
N HIS A 41 -13.30 8.93 9.34
CA HIS A 41 -12.22 9.47 8.51
C HIS A 41 -12.20 11.00 8.48
N ARG A 42 -13.37 11.66 8.49
CA ARG A 42 -13.47 13.12 8.56
C ARG A 42 -12.94 13.66 9.89
N PHE A 43 -13.20 12.95 10.98
CA PHE A 43 -12.62 13.28 12.29
C PHE A 43 -11.09 13.29 12.25
N PHE A 44 -10.45 12.20 11.84
CA PHE A 44 -8.98 12.12 11.81
C PHE A 44 -8.35 13.03 10.76
N ARG A 45 -9.07 13.37 9.68
CA ARG A 45 -8.63 14.40 8.73
C ARG A 45 -8.59 15.79 9.36
N ARG A 46 -9.58 16.14 10.17
CA ARG A 46 -9.70 17.45 10.81
C ARG A 46 -8.91 17.55 12.11
N ASN A 47 -8.56 16.41 12.71
CA ASN A 47 -7.87 16.28 13.99
C ASN A 47 -6.66 15.33 13.87
N PRO A 48 -5.62 15.67 13.07
CA PRO A 48 -4.51 14.76 12.78
C PRO A 48 -3.71 14.34 14.02
N LEU A 49 -3.63 15.18 15.05
CA LEU A 49 -2.94 14.86 16.31
C LEU A 49 -3.56 13.68 17.06
N PHE A 50 -4.83 13.37 16.80
CA PHE A 50 -5.50 12.20 17.39
C PHE A 50 -5.16 10.90 16.65
N GLY A 51 -4.53 10.97 15.48
CA GLY A 51 -4.18 9.80 14.68
C GLY A 51 -3.27 8.82 15.41
N THR A 52 -2.21 9.31 16.05
CA THR A 52 -1.28 8.46 16.82
C THR A 52 -1.99 7.78 17.98
N ARG A 53 -2.63 8.59 18.83
CA ARG A 53 -3.15 8.15 20.12
C ARG A 53 -4.42 7.30 20.01
N CYS A 54 -5.11 7.35 18.87
CA CYS A 54 -6.27 6.50 18.60
C CYS A 54 -5.93 5.29 17.72
N ALA A 55 -4.66 5.11 17.34
CA ALA A 55 -4.20 3.95 16.55
C ALA A 55 -3.75 2.77 17.43
N THR A 56 -3.71 2.96 18.74
CA THR A 56 -3.22 2.01 19.75
C THR A 56 -4.29 0.98 20.15
N PRO A 57 -3.91 -0.23 20.63
CA PRO A 57 -4.81 -1.38 20.82
C PRO A 57 -6.03 -1.14 21.74
N GLU A 58 -5.98 -0.16 22.63
CA GLU A 58 -7.09 0.21 23.52
C GLU A 58 -8.29 0.82 22.77
N TRP A 59 -8.11 1.21 21.51
CA TRP A 59 -9.19 1.74 20.68
C TRP A 59 -9.86 0.64 19.83
N PRO A 60 -11.18 0.75 19.57
CA PRO A 60 -11.88 -0.14 18.66
C PRO A 60 -11.21 -0.23 17.28
N GLU A 61 -11.22 -1.43 16.68
CA GLU A 61 -10.58 -1.72 15.39
C GLU A 61 -10.91 -0.70 14.28
N GLY A 62 -12.18 -0.35 14.12
CA GLY A 62 -12.61 0.63 13.11
C GLY A 62 -12.00 2.02 13.32
N ILE A 63 -11.77 2.41 14.58
CA ILE A 63 -11.11 3.68 14.93
C ILE A 63 -9.62 3.57 14.66
N ARG A 64 -8.97 2.50 15.11
CA ARG A 64 -7.53 2.29 14.89
C ARG A 64 -7.17 2.32 13.41
N ARG A 65 -7.96 1.65 12.56
CA ARG A 65 -7.76 1.66 11.10
C ARG A 65 -7.78 3.08 10.51
N ALA A 66 -8.74 3.90 10.93
CA ALA A 66 -8.86 5.27 10.45
C ALA A 66 -7.78 6.19 11.03
N ALA A 67 -7.40 5.97 12.29
CA ALA A 67 -6.39 6.72 13.03
C ALA A 67 -4.97 6.45 12.50
N ALA A 68 -4.62 5.19 12.22
CA ALA A 68 -3.31 4.76 11.74
C ALA A 68 -2.91 5.46 10.44
N ALA A 69 -3.88 5.81 9.58
CA ALA A 69 -3.64 6.60 8.38
C ALA A 69 -3.18 8.04 8.67
N ARG A 70 -3.23 8.49 9.92
CA ARG A 70 -2.84 9.81 10.43
C ARG A 70 -1.86 9.72 11.60
N ALA A 71 -1.40 8.53 11.98
CA ALA A 71 -0.40 8.37 13.01
C ALA A 71 0.89 9.10 12.62
N HIS A 72 1.49 9.77 13.60
CA HIS A 72 2.76 10.45 13.44
C HIS A 72 3.87 9.42 13.12
N PRO A 73 4.81 9.69 12.19
CA PRO A 73 5.82 8.73 11.76
C PRO A 73 6.64 8.10 12.90
N TYR A 74 6.90 8.86 13.96
CA TYR A 74 7.59 8.38 15.17
C TYR A 74 6.94 7.12 15.78
N TYR A 75 5.62 6.99 15.72
CA TYR A 75 4.89 5.86 16.29
C TYR A 75 4.54 4.78 15.26
N ALA A 76 4.88 5.01 13.98
CA ALA A 76 4.60 4.03 12.93
C ALA A 76 5.29 2.67 13.19
N PRO A 77 6.52 2.57 13.73
CA PRO A 77 7.14 1.28 14.06
C PRO A 77 6.30 0.39 14.97
N GLU A 78 5.72 0.94 16.05
CA GLU A 78 4.87 0.17 16.97
C GLU A 78 3.63 -0.40 16.25
N LEU A 79 3.03 0.40 15.37
CA LEU A 79 1.85 0.01 14.59
C LEU A 79 2.13 -1.06 13.52
N LEU A 80 3.41 -1.39 13.24
CA LEU A 80 3.76 -2.50 12.35
C LEU A 80 3.47 -3.87 12.99
N HIS A 81 3.28 -3.93 14.31
CA HIS A 81 2.96 -5.16 15.03
C HIS A 81 1.48 -5.28 15.39
N ASP A 82 0.64 -4.36 14.91
CA ASP A 82 -0.78 -4.36 15.18
C ASP A 82 -1.43 -5.64 14.63
N PRO A 83 -2.36 -6.30 15.35
CA PRO A 83 -3.05 -7.51 14.85
C PRO A 83 -3.84 -7.24 13.56
N ASP A 84 -4.27 -6.00 13.34
CA ASP A 84 -5.03 -5.59 12.17
C ASP A 84 -4.11 -5.28 10.97
N ARG A 85 -4.25 -6.11 9.92
CA ARG A 85 -3.51 -5.94 8.66
C ARG A 85 -3.66 -4.54 8.03
N HIS A 86 -4.80 -3.86 8.19
CA HIS A 86 -4.98 -2.51 7.63
C HIS A 86 -4.17 -1.48 8.41
N VAL A 87 -4.06 -1.62 9.74
CA VAL A 87 -3.19 -0.76 10.56
C VAL A 87 -1.74 -0.96 10.15
N ARG A 88 -1.26 -2.21 10.06
CA ARG A 88 0.11 -2.52 9.58
C ARG A 88 0.37 -1.90 8.20
N ARG A 89 -0.56 -2.03 7.26
CA ARG A 89 -0.46 -1.41 5.91
C ARG A 89 -0.39 0.12 5.93
N GLN A 90 -1.07 0.79 6.87
CA GLN A 90 -0.95 2.26 7.00
C GLN A 90 0.37 2.66 7.65
N ALA A 91 0.80 1.90 8.66
CA ALA A 91 2.07 2.10 9.35
C ALA A 91 3.26 1.97 8.39
N ILE A 92 3.24 0.95 7.51
CA ILE A 92 4.25 0.76 6.46
C ILE A 92 4.45 2.02 5.63
N LYS A 93 3.45 2.85 5.38
CA LYS A 93 3.63 4.06 4.54
C LYS A 93 4.54 5.12 5.16
N ARG A 94 4.74 5.07 6.49
CA ARG A 94 5.39 6.14 7.27
C ARG A 94 6.56 5.67 8.11
N ALA A 95 6.61 4.38 8.47
CA ALA A 95 7.69 3.85 9.26
C ALA A 95 9.06 4.01 8.55
N PRO A 96 10.16 4.11 9.28
CA PRO A 96 11.50 3.97 8.70
C PRO A 96 11.66 2.60 7.98
N LEU A 97 12.49 2.54 6.93
CA LEU A 97 12.55 1.38 6.03
C LEU A 97 13.12 0.13 6.69
N ASP A 98 14.09 0.28 7.57
CA ASP A 98 14.69 -0.77 8.41
C ASP A 98 13.64 -1.52 9.24
N HIS A 99 12.64 -0.81 9.77
CA HIS A 99 11.50 -1.44 10.46
C HIS A 99 10.49 -2.09 9.50
N VAL A 100 10.42 -1.65 8.24
CA VAL A 100 9.47 -2.18 7.24
C VAL A 100 9.98 -3.46 6.59
N SER A 101 11.29 -3.59 6.38
CA SER A 101 11.91 -4.73 5.69
C SER A 101 11.53 -6.11 6.27
N PRO A 102 11.43 -6.31 7.61
CA PRO A 102 10.99 -7.59 8.17
C PRO A 102 9.56 -8.01 7.78
N LEU A 103 8.66 -7.06 7.48
CA LEU A 103 7.27 -7.37 7.12
C LEU A 103 7.11 -7.97 5.71
N ARG A 104 8.21 -8.19 4.97
CA ARG A 104 8.20 -8.99 3.74
C ARG A 104 7.75 -10.43 3.98
N GLU A 105 7.81 -10.91 5.22
CA GLU A 105 7.35 -12.24 5.65
C GLU A 105 5.97 -12.19 6.32
N ASP A 106 5.25 -11.05 6.29
CA ASP A 106 3.93 -10.93 6.90
C ASP A 106 2.95 -11.94 6.28
N ALA A 107 2.09 -12.54 7.11
CA ALA A 107 1.10 -13.51 6.67
C ALA A 107 0.11 -12.93 5.64
N ASP A 108 -0.20 -11.63 5.72
CA ASP A 108 -1.12 -10.96 4.81
C ASP A 108 -0.41 -10.46 3.53
N ALA A 109 -0.86 -10.95 2.37
CA ALA A 109 -0.33 -10.53 1.08
C ALA A 109 -0.51 -9.02 0.82
N GLY A 110 -1.55 -8.39 1.37
CA GLY A 110 -1.77 -6.95 1.28
C GLY A 110 -0.73 -6.12 2.06
N VAL A 111 -0.21 -6.67 3.15
CA VAL A 111 0.92 -6.13 3.92
C VAL A 111 2.21 -6.31 3.14
N ARG A 112 2.54 -7.52 2.66
CA ARG A 112 3.72 -7.75 1.81
C ARG A 112 3.73 -6.88 0.56
N ALA A 113 2.57 -6.70 -0.08
CA ALA A 113 2.41 -5.78 -1.21
C ALA A 113 2.66 -4.31 -0.82
N ALA A 114 2.38 -3.89 0.42
CA ALA A 114 2.72 -2.55 0.90
C ALA A 114 4.23 -2.42 1.14
N VAL A 115 4.89 -3.47 1.64
CA VAL A 115 6.35 -3.54 1.81
C VAL A 115 7.06 -3.44 0.45
N ALA A 116 6.66 -4.26 -0.53
CA ALA A 116 7.25 -4.24 -1.88
C ALA A 116 7.14 -2.87 -2.59
N ARG A 117 6.15 -2.05 -2.23
CA ARG A 117 6.02 -0.67 -2.75
C ARG A 117 7.03 0.31 -2.16
N ARG A 118 7.72 -0.06 -1.08
CA ARG A 118 8.69 0.79 -0.39
C ARG A 118 10.13 0.29 -0.54
N LEU A 119 10.34 -1.01 -0.63
CA LEU A 119 11.66 -1.59 -0.86
C LEU A 119 12.20 -1.25 -2.26
N PHE A 120 13.51 -1.36 -2.41
CA PHE A 120 14.26 -1.16 -3.64
C PHE A 120 15.51 -2.06 -3.67
N GLY A 121 16.13 -2.20 -4.85
CA GLY A 121 17.37 -2.95 -5.02
C GLY A 121 17.29 -4.37 -4.48
N SER A 122 18.32 -4.78 -3.74
CA SER A 122 18.46 -6.12 -3.17
C SER A 122 17.36 -6.47 -2.16
N ASP A 123 16.76 -5.51 -1.47
CA ASP A 123 15.67 -5.80 -0.53
C ASP A 123 14.37 -6.18 -1.26
N LEU A 124 14.14 -5.58 -2.43
CA LEU A 124 12.95 -5.86 -3.22
C LEU A 124 13.06 -7.19 -3.97
N ILE A 125 14.25 -7.54 -4.47
CA ILE A 125 14.42 -8.76 -5.28
C ILE A 125 14.19 -10.04 -4.47
N ILE A 126 14.35 -10.00 -3.14
CA ILE A 126 14.01 -11.12 -2.25
C ILE A 126 12.53 -11.52 -2.37
N MET A 127 11.66 -10.59 -2.77
CA MET A 127 10.21 -10.83 -2.91
C MET A 127 9.80 -11.33 -4.31
N ILE A 128 10.77 -11.69 -5.17
CA ILE A 128 10.52 -12.09 -6.57
C ILE A 128 9.62 -13.31 -6.69
N ASP A 129 9.73 -14.26 -5.77
CA ASP A 129 8.97 -15.52 -5.73
C ASP A 129 7.82 -15.48 -4.72
N ASP A 130 7.34 -14.28 -4.32
CA ASP A 130 6.19 -14.18 -3.40
C ASP A 130 5.02 -15.01 -3.95
N PRO A 131 4.33 -15.82 -3.12
CA PRO A 131 3.22 -16.63 -3.61
C PRO A 131 2.07 -15.79 -4.22
N ASP A 132 1.92 -14.53 -3.78
CA ASP A 132 0.89 -13.63 -4.27
C ASP A 132 1.30 -12.89 -5.56
N VAL A 133 0.48 -13.05 -6.59
CA VAL A 133 0.70 -12.45 -7.92
C VAL A 133 0.71 -10.92 -7.89
N ILE A 134 -0.02 -10.27 -6.98
CA ILE A 134 -0.02 -8.82 -6.85
C ILE A 134 1.31 -8.34 -6.30
N VAL A 135 1.90 -9.07 -5.35
CA VAL A 135 3.24 -8.79 -4.84
C VAL A 135 4.27 -8.95 -5.95
N ARG A 136 4.32 -10.10 -6.65
CA ARG A 136 5.27 -10.31 -7.76
C ARG A 136 5.10 -9.26 -8.86
N ARG A 137 3.87 -8.85 -9.18
CA ARG A 137 3.63 -7.77 -10.14
C ARG A 137 4.18 -6.41 -9.69
N ILE A 138 4.10 -6.10 -8.39
CA ILE A 138 4.71 -4.89 -7.82
C ILE A 138 6.24 -4.97 -7.93
N VAL A 139 6.82 -6.13 -7.61
CA VAL A 139 8.27 -6.39 -7.77
C VAL A 139 8.67 -6.17 -9.24
N ALA A 140 8.03 -6.86 -10.18
CA ALA A 140 8.27 -6.71 -11.62
C ALA A 140 8.11 -5.29 -12.16
N SER A 141 7.30 -4.45 -11.50
CA SER A 141 7.09 -3.05 -11.88
C SER A 141 8.14 -2.10 -11.31
N ARG A 142 8.92 -2.53 -10.31
CA ARG A 142 9.79 -1.65 -9.51
C ARG A 142 11.24 -2.08 -9.44
N VAL A 143 11.55 -3.36 -9.60
CA VAL A 143 12.95 -3.83 -9.64
C VAL A 143 13.71 -3.14 -10.76
N THR A 144 15.03 -3.01 -10.56
CA THR A 144 15.95 -2.46 -11.55
C THR A 144 15.91 -3.30 -12.83
N THR A 145 16.14 -2.66 -13.98
CA THR A 145 16.01 -3.30 -15.29
C THR A 145 16.92 -4.52 -15.45
N HIS A 146 18.13 -4.48 -14.89
CA HIS A 146 19.07 -5.62 -14.91
C HIS A 146 18.61 -6.82 -14.10
N MET A 147 17.64 -6.67 -13.17
CA MET A 147 17.07 -7.77 -12.39
C MET A 147 15.83 -8.38 -13.04
N LEU A 148 15.19 -7.70 -14.00
CA LEU A 148 14.00 -8.20 -14.69
C LEU A 148 14.15 -9.56 -15.38
N PRO A 149 15.33 -9.93 -15.95
CA PRO A 149 15.51 -11.27 -16.53
C PRO A 149 15.20 -12.42 -15.57
N LEU A 150 15.38 -12.21 -14.25
CA LEU A 150 15.07 -13.21 -13.22
C LEU A 150 13.58 -13.57 -13.17
N MET A 151 12.70 -12.72 -13.71
CA MET A 151 11.25 -12.90 -13.69
C MET A 151 10.67 -13.42 -15.01
N LEU A 152 11.48 -13.65 -16.05
CA LEU A 152 11.00 -13.99 -17.40
C LEU A 152 10.08 -15.21 -17.42
N GLY A 153 10.29 -16.16 -16.51
CA GLY A 153 9.48 -17.38 -16.36
C GLY A 153 8.21 -17.25 -15.51
N ASP A 154 7.82 -16.05 -15.06
CA ASP A 154 6.61 -15.91 -14.23
C ASP A 154 5.38 -16.44 -14.97
N ALA A 155 4.58 -17.28 -14.32
CA ALA A 155 3.40 -17.90 -14.90
C ALA A 155 2.30 -16.89 -15.25
N ASP A 156 2.25 -15.73 -14.58
CA ASP A 156 1.20 -14.74 -14.80
C ASP A 156 1.49 -13.83 -16.02
N PRO A 157 0.56 -13.77 -17.01
CA PRO A 157 0.75 -12.97 -18.21
C PRO A 157 0.73 -11.46 -17.96
N HIS A 158 0.10 -10.96 -16.88
CA HIS A 158 0.20 -9.54 -16.51
C HIS A 158 1.61 -9.19 -16.09
N ILE A 159 2.32 -10.09 -15.39
CA ILE A 159 3.72 -9.90 -15.00
C ILE A 159 4.60 -9.91 -16.25
N ARG A 160 4.48 -10.93 -17.12
CA ARG A 160 5.26 -10.97 -18.38
C ARG A 160 4.99 -9.77 -19.29
N ARG A 161 3.78 -9.20 -19.29
CA ARG A 161 3.50 -7.90 -19.95
C ARG A 161 4.25 -6.72 -19.32
N VAL A 162 4.43 -6.69 -17.99
CA VAL A 162 5.29 -5.69 -17.35
C VAL A 162 6.74 -5.87 -17.77
N LEU A 163 7.23 -7.11 -17.83
CA LEU A 163 8.59 -7.41 -18.29
C LEU A 163 8.79 -6.97 -19.74
N ALA A 164 7.91 -7.35 -20.66
CA ALA A 164 7.99 -6.95 -22.07
C ALA A 164 8.06 -5.42 -22.25
N ARG A 165 7.43 -4.63 -21.37
CA ARG A 165 7.51 -3.17 -21.43
C ARG A 165 8.81 -2.58 -20.88
N ARG A 166 9.44 -3.25 -19.90
CA ARG A 166 10.52 -2.66 -19.10
C ARG A 166 11.89 -3.30 -19.31
N ILE A 167 11.94 -4.56 -19.72
CA ILE A 167 13.19 -5.31 -19.84
C ILE A 167 14.08 -4.65 -20.89
N ASP A 168 15.40 -4.79 -20.72
CA ASP A 168 16.35 -4.31 -21.71
C ASP A 168 16.09 -4.98 -23.08
N VAL A 169 16.33 -4.24 -24.15
CA VAL A 169 16.12 -4.71 -25.52
C VAL A 169 16.89 -6.01 -25.80
N SER A 170 18.07 -6.19 -25.18
CA SER A 170 18.90 -7.39 -25.36
C SER A 170 18.20 -8.69 -24.94
N TRP A 171 17.21 -8.60 -24.05
CA TRP A 171 16.44 -9.74 -23.54
C TRP A 171 15.05 -9.87 -24.17
N LEU A 172 14.63 -8.87 -24.95
CA LEU A 172 13.25 -8.78 -25.43
C LEU A 172 12.85 -9.96 -26.33
N MET A 173 13.81 -10.50 -27.08
CA MET A 173 13.61 -11.67 -27.94
C MET A 173 13.19 -12.94 -27.19
N VAL A 174 13.48 -13.05 -25.89
CA VAL A 174 13.03 -14.19 -25.07
C VAL A 174 11.50 -14.24 -24.96
N LEU A 175 10.83 -13.08 -25.09
CA LEU A 175 9.37 -12.96 -25.02
C LEU A 175 8.68 -12.96 -26.40
N ALA A 176 9.43 -13.15 -27.50
CA ALA A 176 8.90 -13.07 -28.87
C ALA A 176 7.83 -14.14 -29.14
N GLU A 177 7.99 -15.33 -28.54
CA GLU A 177 7.07 -16.46 -28.66
C GLU A 177 6.19 -16.65 -27.42
N ASP A 178 6.03 -15.62 -26.58
CA ASP A 178 5.18 -15.72 -25.39
C ASP A 178 3.78 -16.23 -25.78
N PRO A 179 3.17 -17.18 -25.04
CA PRO A 179 1.85 -17.70 -25.36
C PRO A 179 0.77 -16.60 -25.40
N THR A 180 0.97 -15.49 -24.70
CA THR A 180 0.02 -14.38 -24.60
C THR A 180 0.24 -13.38 -25.75
N ALA A 181 -0.78 -13.21 -26.59
CA ALA A 181 -0.73 -12.31 -27.75
C ALA A 181 -0.35 -10.86 -27.39
N ASP A 182 -0.89 -10.32 -26.28
CA ASP A 182 -0.55 -8.98 -25.79
C ASP A 182 0.95 -8.81 -25.49
N VAL A 183 1.61 -9.86 -24.97
CA VAL A 183 3.05 -9.82 -24.68
C VAL A 183 3.83 -9.73 -25.99
N ARG A 184 3.49 -10.60 -26.96
CA ARG A 184 4.11 -10.59 -28.29
C ARG A 184 3.91 -9.26 -29.02
N ALA A 185 2.74 -8.65 -28.89
CA ALA A 185 2.44 -7.34 -29.48
C ALA A 185 3.33 -6.23 -28.90
N ILE A 186 3.55 -6.23 -27.58
CA ILE A 186 4.48 -5.28 -26.92
C ILE A 186 5.92 -5.50 -27.40
N VAL A 187 6.35 -6.75 -27.52
CA VAL A 187 7.68 -7.12 -28.03
C VAL A 187 7.88 -6.57 -29.45
N ALA A 188 6.95 -6.89 -30.36
CA ALA A 188 7.02 -6.43 -31.75
C ALA A 188 7.07 -4.88 -31.84
N SER A 189 6.22 -4.19 -31.07
CA SER A 189 6.20 -2.73 -31.02
C SER A 189 7.53 -2.14 -30.54
N ARG A 190 8.16 -2.71 -29.51
CA ARG A 190 9.46 -2.22 -29.01
C ARG A 190 10.62 -2.51 -29.96
N LEU A 191 10.59 -3.63 -30.70
CA LEU A 191 11.62 -3.95 -31.69
C LEU A 191 11.55 -3.05 -32.92
N GLN A 192 10.33 -2.71 -33.37
CA GLN A 192 10.12 -1.76 -34.47
C GLN A 192 10.70 -0.38 -34.16
N TRP A 193 10.68 0.04 -32.90
CA TRP A 193 11.25 1.32 -32.47
C TRP A 193 12.79 1.30 -32.41
N VAL A 194 13.40 0.11 -32.34
CA VAL A 194 14.87 -0.06 -32.30
C VAL A 194 15.46 -0.18 -33.70
N ALA A 195 14.70 -0.69 -34.68
CA ALA A 195 15.08 -0.60 -36.08
C ALA A 195 15.14 0.89 -36.49
N PRO A 196 16.23 1.38 -37.10
CA PRO A 196 16.26 2.76 -37.58
C PRO A 196 15.07 2.96 -38.51
N ALA A 197 14.31 4.03 -38.29
CA ALA A 197 13.22 4.40 -39.19
C ALA A 197 13.82 4.50 -40.59
N SER A 198 13.49 3.54 -41.46
CA SER A 198 13.94 3.54 -42.84
C SER A 198 13.50 4.86 -43.44
N ARG A 199 14.48 5.72 -43.78
CA ARG A 199 14.19 6.90 -44.62
C ARG A 199 13.64 6.36 -45.93
N PRO A 200 12.44 6.78 -46.36
CA PRO A 200 12.02 6.50 -47.73
C PRO A 200 12.94 7.30 -48.67
N ASP A 201 13.57 6.59 -49.61
CA ASP A 201 14.17 7.18 -50.81
C ASP A 201 13.06 7.64 -51.78
#